data_AF-A0A3N5P370-F1
#
_entry.id   AF-A0A3N5P370-F1
#
_cell.length_a   1.000
_cell.length_b   1.000
_cell.length_c   1.000
_cell.angle_alpha   90.00
_cell.angle_beta   90.00
_cell.angle_gamma   90.00
#
_symmetry.space_group_name_H-M   'P 1'
#
loop_
_entity.id
_entity.type
_entity.pdbx_description
1 polymer ?
#
loop_
_entity_poly.entity_id
_entity_poly.type
_entity_poly.pdbx_seq_one_letter_code
_entity_poly.pdbx_strand_id
1 'polypeptide(L)'
;MKNLEEAAQAVLSHPTPRALQELQGALLALDRDDDAAAQALEVAGRFYSYLSELKTKIAAREYSELASHLDIGAVGAVALENVMAGQKEHLWKSLLMGGLSEGLMVAASRQYIRAWKVETSLVHTQAAWYLAEALWRTSHEAQPGLDPAERWQAIASLLAPANEPQVPAPEKATLLGRIFQILLLTHLARLLPAS
;
A
#
# COMPACT_ATOMS: atom_id res chain seq x y z
N MET A 1 21.43 7.72 -9.24
CA MET A 1 20.45 6.92 -8.48
C MET A 1 19.89 7.82 -7.40
N LYS A 2 18.57 7.76 -7.14
CA LYS A 2 17.98 8.45 -5.99
C LYS A 2 18.50 7.81 -4.70
N ASN A 3 18.62 8.59 -3.65
CA ASN A 3 18.84 8.02 -2.32
C ASN A 3 17.54 7.34 -1.82
N LEU A 4 17.62 6.58 -0.71
CA LEU A 4 16.48 5.82 -0.20
C LEU A 4 15.29 6.71 0.15
N GLU A 5 15.53 7.87 0.75
CA GLU A 5 14.50 8.81 1.19
C GLU A 5 13.74 9.41 0.00
N GLU A 6 14.45 9.89 -1.02
CA GLU A 6 13.89 10.41 -2.26
C GLU A 6 13.06 9.36 -3.01
N ALA A 7 13.54 8.11 -3.03
CA ALA A 7 12.84 7.02 -3.68
C ALA A 7 11.60 6.57 -2.87
N ALA A 8 11.70 6.53 -1.54
CA ALA A 8 10.60 6.26 -0.63
C ALA A 8 9.50 7.33 -0.77
N GLN A 9 9.89 8.60 -0.72
CA GLN A 9 8.98 9.74 -0.86
C GLN A 9 8.22 9.68 -2.19
N ALA A 10 8.91 9.33 -3.29
CA ALA A 10 8.28 9.19 -4.59
C ALA A 10 7.21 8.09 -4.60
N VAL A 11 7.48 6.92 -4.01
CA VAL A 11 6.50 5.81 -3.96
C VAL A 11 5.33 6.11 -3.01
N LEU A 12 5.59 6.77 -1.89
CA LEU A 12 4.56 7.14 -0.92
C LEU A 12 3.66 8.28 -1.42
N SER A 13 4.19 9.14 -2.29
CA SER A 13 3.44 10.26 -2.87
C SER A 13 2.72 9.88 -4.17
N HIS A 14 3.46 9.28 -5.11
CA HIS A 14 3.00 8.96 -6.47
C HIS A 14 3.46 7.55 -6.86
N PRO A 15 2.75 6.51 -6.39
CA PRO A 15 3.16 5.13 -6.61
C PRO A 15 3.01 4.77 -8.09
N THR A 16 4.14 4.49 -8.73
CA THR A 16 4.20 3.99 -10.12
C THR A 16 5.18 2.83 -10.22
N PRO A 17 5.07 1.96 -11.25
CA PRO A 17 6.06 0.92 -11.51
C PRO A 17 7.48 1.48 -11.61
N ARG A 18 7.64 2.66 -12.21
CA ARG A 18 8.93 3.35 -12.29
C ARG A 18 9.45 3.80 -10.93
N ALA A 19 8.62 4.43 -10.10
CA ALA A 19 9.01 4.84 -8.76
C ALA A 19 9.44 3.64 -7.89
N LEU A 20 8.74 2.51 -8.01
CA LEU A 20 9.08 1.27 -7.32
C LEU A 20 10.39 0.64 -7.81
N GLN A 21 10.67 0.73 -9.11
CA GLN A 21 11.96 0.29 -9.66
C GLN A 21 13.11 1.18 -9.15
N GLU A 22 12.90 2.50 -9.05
CA GLU A 22 13.87 3.43 -8.46
C GLU A 22 14.10 3.12 -6.98
N LEU A 23 13.04 2.80 -6.22
CA LEU A 23 13.13 2.36 -4.83
C LEU A 23 13.86 1.03 -4.67
N GLN A 24 13.59 0.04 -5.55
CA GLN A 24 14.32 -1.23 -5.55
C GLN A 24 15.83 -0.99 -5.70
N GLY A 25 16.23 -0.12 -6.64
CA GLY A 25 17.63 0.24 -6.82
C GLY A 25 18.25 0.88 -5.57
N ALA A 26 17.50 1.76 -4.89
CA ALA A 26 17.96 2.38 -3.65
C ALA A 26 18.07 1.37 -2.48
N LEU A 27 17.11 0.44 -2.35
CA LEU A 27 17.13 -0.62 -1.35
C LEU A 27 18.29 -1.60 -1.55
N LEU A 28 18.52 -2.04 -2.78
CA LEU A 28 19.65 -2.93 -3.12
C LEU A 28 21.00 -2.24 -2.88
N ALA A 29 21.10 -0.93 -3.07
CA ALA A 29 22.31 -0.16 -2.83
C ALA A 29 22.67 0.00 -1.34
N LEU A 30 21.75 -0.31 -0.42
CA LEU A 30 22.07 -0.34 1.01
C LEU A 30 23.05 -1.46 1.36
N ASP A 31 23.08 -2.54 0.55
CA ASP A 31 23.91 -3.74 0.76
C ASP A 31 23.77 -4.31 2.18
N ARG A 32 22.53 -4.29 2.70
CA ARG A 32 22.17 -4.77 4.04
C ARG A 32 21.49 -6.13 3.92
N ASP A 33 22.02 -7.11 4.64
CA ASP A 33 21.44 -8.43 4.80
C ASP A 33 20.64 -8.49 6.11
N ASP A 34 19.54 -7.74 6.16
CA ASP A 34 18.61 -7.76 7.29
C ASP A 34 17.16 -7.93 6.86
N ASP A 35 16.34 -8.44 7.80
CA ASP A 35 14.93 -8.76 7.55
C ASP A 35 14.13 -7.55 7.09
N ALA A 36 14.44 -6.34 7.56
CA ALA A 36 13.69 -5.14 7.17
C ALA A 36 13.96 -4.77 5.70
N ALA A 37 15.20 -4.90 5.23
CA ALA A 37 15.57 -4.68 3.83
C ALA A 37 14.92 -5.74 2.93
N ALA A 38 14.96 -7.02 3.34
CA ALA A 38 14.32 -8.12 2.63
C ALA A 38 12.79 -7.93 2.52
N GLN A 39 12.12 -7.59 3.63
CA GLN A 39 10.68 -7.30 3.66
C GLN A 39 10.31 -6.09 2.80
N ALA A 40 11.10 -5.01 2.86
CA ALA A 40 10.87 -3.82 2.02
C ALA A 40 10.98 -4.16 0.52
N LEU A 41 11.99 -4.95 0.13
CA LEU A 41 12.16 -5.43 -1.24
C LEU A 41 11.00 -6.33 -1.69
N GLU A 42 10.54 -7.24 -0.83
CA GLU A 42 9.41 -8.12 -1.11
C GLU A 42 8.12 -7.31 -1.36
N VAL A 43 7.78 -6.40 -0.44
CA VAL A 43 6.59 -5.55 -0.55
C VAL A 43 6.68 -4.65 -1.79
N ALA A 44 7.83 -4.02 -2.05
CA ALA A 44 8.04 -3.19 -3.23
C ALA A 44 7.87 -4.00 -4.53
N GLY A 45 8.41 -5.23 -4.59
CA GLY A 45 8.26 -6.12 -5.72
C GLY A 45 6.81 -6.53 -5.98
N ARG A 46 6.07 -6.88 -4.91
CA ARG A 46 4.64 -7.22 -5.01
C ARG A 46 3.79 -6.02 -5.45
N PHE A 47 4.10 -4.83 -4.94
CA PHE A 47 3.44 -3.61 -5.36
C PHE A 47 3.74 -3.26 -6.83
N TYR A 48 4.98 -3.50 -7.28
CA TYR A 48 5.38 -3.28 -8.66
C TYR A 48 4.59 -4.18 -9.61
N SER A 49 4.50 -5.47 -9.30
CA SER A 49 3.72 -6.43 -10.09
C SER A 49 2.26 -6.03 -10.14
N TYR A 50 1.68 -5.65 -8.99
CA TYR A 50 0.30 -5.19 -8.90
C TYR A 50 0.03 -3.98 -9.80
N LEU A 51 0.84 -2.92 -9.70
CA LEU A 51 0.65 -1.72 -10.53
C LEU A 51 0.92 -1.97 -12.02
N SER A 52 1.84 -2.89 -12.34
CA SER A 52 2.15 -3.26 -13.71
C SER A 52 1.00 -4.05 -14.36
N GLU A 53 0.41 -4.98 -13.62
CA GLU A 53 -0.77 -5.74 -14.06
C GLU A 53 -2.00 -4.84 -14.19
N LEU A 54 -2.20 -3.91 -13.25
CA LEU A 54 -3.25 -2.90 -13.42
C LEU A 54 -3.03 -2.09 -14.68
N LYS A 55 -1.80 -1.58 -14.91
CA LYS A 55 -1.48 -0.77 -16.10
C LYS A 55 -1.74 -1.50 -17.42
N THR A 56 -1.51 -2.81 -17.49
CA THR A 56 -1.71 -3.59 -18.72
C THR A 56 -3.17 -3.96 -18.97
N LYS A 57 -3.99 -4.07 -17.91
CA LYS A 57 -5.39 -4.51 -17.99
C LYS A 57 -6.40 -3.38 -18.12
N ILE A 58 -5.97 -2.12 -18.07
CA ILE A 58 -6.87 -0.96 -17.98
C ILE A 58 -6.48 0.10 -19.01
N ALA A 59 -7.44 0.89 -19.47
CA ALA A 59 -7.14 1.91 -20.47
C ALA A 59 -6.22 2.99 -19.88
N ALA A 60 -5.34 3.56 -20.70
CA ALA A 60 -4.33 4.53 -20.26
C ALA A 60 -4.93 5.76 -19.51
N ARG A 61 -6.13 6.20 -19.91
CA ARG A 61 -6.87 7.28 -19.24
C ARG A 61 -7.25 6.89 -17.80
N GLU A 62 -7.76 5.68 -17.62
CA GLU A 62 -8.26 5.20 -16.34
C GLU A 62 -7.11 4.91 -15.36
N TYR A 63 -5.96 4.47 -15.89
CA TYR A 63 -4.72 4.39 -15.11
C TYR A 63 -4.25 5.76 -14.63
N SER A 64 -4.38 6.80 -15.47
CA SER A 64 -4.03 8.16 -15.10
C SER A 64 -4.96 8.71 -14.01
N GLU A 65 -6.26 8.43 -14.09
CA GLU A 65 -7.25 8.79 -13.06
C GLU A 65 -6.96 8.06 -11.73
N LEU A 66 -6.65 6.76 -11.78
CA LEU A 66 -6.25 5.98 -10.61
C LEU A 66 -4.96 6.53 -9.96
N ALA A 67 -3.94 6.81 -10.77
CA ALA A 67 -2.69 7.41 -10.30
C ALA A 67 -2.98 8.76 -9.61
N SER A 68 -3.85 9.58 -10.19
CA SER A 68 -4.28 10.84 -9.58
C SER A 68 -5.00 10.65 -8.24
N HIS A 69 -5.83 9.61 -8.06
CA HIS A 69 -6.45 9.31 -6.76
C HIS A 69 -5.44 8.84 -5.71
N LEU A 70 -4.42 8.07 -6.15
CA LEU A 70 -3.29 7.68 -5.31
C LEU A 70 -2.40 8.89 -4.95
N ASP A 71 -2.40 9.96 -5.75
CA ASP A 71 -1.69 11.21 -5.45
C ASP A 71 -2.43 12.08 -4.45
N ILE A 72 -3.72 12.31 -4.67
CA ILE A 72 -4.50 13.28 -3.89
C ILE A 72 -4.63 12.88 -2.42
N GLY A 73 -4.71 11.57 -2.13
CA GLY A 73 -4.73 11.07 -0.75
C GLY A 73 -3.34 10.80 -0.15
N ALA A 74 -2.24 11.12 -0.85
CA ALA A 74 -0.91 10.84 -0.35
C ALA A 74 -0.48 11.88 0.68
N VAL A 75 -0.75 11.58 1.95
CA VAL A 75 -0.06 12.18 3.10
C VAL A 75 1.36 11.58 3.21
N GLY A 76 2.09 11.49 2.09
CA GLY A 76 3.36 10.76 1.99
C GLY A 76 4.51 11.48 2.68
N ALA A 77 4.62 12.80 2.48
CA ALA A 77 5.64 13.63 3.12
C ALA A 77 5.46 13.70 4.63
N VAL A 78 4.25 14.03 5.10
CA VAL A 78 3.96 14.17 6.54
C VAL A 78 4.05 12.83 7.27
N ALA A 79 3.63 11.72 6.65
CA ALA A 79 3.80 10.40 7.25
C ALA A 79 5.28 9.98 7.33
N LEU A 80 6.09 10.29 6.31
CA LEU A 80 7.53 10.04 6.32
C LEU A 80 8.25 10.92 7.35
N GLU A 81 7.91 12.20 7.44
CA GLU A 81 8.42 13.14 8.44
C GLU A 81 8.07 12.67 9.87
N ASN A 82 6.83 12.23 10.11
CA ASN A 82 6.41 11.69 11.41
C ASN A 82 7.14 10.39 11.79
N VAL A 83 7.46 9.54 10.81
CA VAL A 83 8.31 8.35 11.00
C VAL A 83 9.73 8.75 11.37
N MET A 84 10.31 9.71 10.66
CA MET A 84 11.66 10.21 10.94
C MET A 84 11.73 10.87 12.33
N ALA A 85 10.65 11.52 12.76
CA ALA A 85 10.48 12.07 14.10
C ALA A 85 10.18 11.02 15.20
N GLY A 86 10.19 9.72 14.89
CA GLY A 86 10.10 8.63 15.88
C GLY A 86 8.70 8.21 16.33
N GLN A 87 7.62 8.69 15.71
CA GLN A 87 6.24 8.45 16.16
C GLN A 87 5.59 7.17 15.58
N LYS A 88 6.33 6.05 15.60
CA LYS A 88 5.93 4.79 14.93
C LYS A 88 4.66 4.13 15.50
N GLU A 89 4.43 4.23 16.82
CA GLU A 89 3.26 3.63 17.48
C GLU A 89 1.93 4.34 17.13
N HIS A 90 1.99 5.65 16.86
CA HIS A 90 0.81 6.42 16.49
C HIS A 90 0.28 6.05 15.10
N LEU A 91 1.16 5.62 14.19
CA LEU A 91 0.78 5.21 12.83
C LEU A 91 -0.07 3.93 12.87
N TRP A 92 0.38 2.90 13.60
CA TRP A 92 -0.37 1.65 13.73
C TRP A 92 -1.69 1.83 14.48
N LYS A 93 -1.71 2.62 15.56
CA LYS A 93 -2.95 2.94 16.28
C LYS A 93 -3.92 3.76 15.42
N SER A 94 -3.42 4.74 14.65
CA SER A 94 -4.25 5.53 13.73
C SER A 94 -4.81 4.69 12.59
N LEU A 95 -4.05 3.70 12.09
CA LEU A 95 -4.50 2.80 11.03
C LEU A 95 -5.51 1.76 11.50
N LEU A 96 -5.25 1.13 12.66
CA LEU A 96 -6.12 0.07 13.21
C LEU A 96 -7.35 0.61 13.94
N MET A 97 -7.26 1.77 14.59
CA MET A 97 -8.38 2.35 15.36
C MET A 97 -9.04 3.57 14.72
N GLY A 98 -8.43 4.23 13.72
CA GLY A 98 -8.89 5.54 13.24
C GLY A 98 -8.98 5.76 11.73
N GLY A 99 -8.62 4.81 10.86
CA GLY A 99 -8.07 5.20 9.55
C GLY A 99 -8.58 4.51 8.30
N LEU A 100 -9.87 4.19 8.19
CA LEU A 100 -10.52 3.97 6.88
C LEU A 100 -11.99 4.44 6.82
N SER A 101 -12.56 4.91 7.93
CA SER A 101 -13.97 5.29 7.97
C SER A 101 -14.28 6.61 7.26
N GLU A 102 -13.36 7.58 7.26
CA GLU A 102 -13.64 8.93 6.71
C GLU A 102 -13.11 9.15 5.28
N GLY A 103 -12.14 8.35 4.81
CA GLY A 103 -11.53 8.52 3.48
C GLY A 103 -12.22 7.76 2.34
N LEU A 104 -13.11 6.81 2.65
CA LEU A 104 -13.85 6.02 1.65
C LEU A 104 -15.19 6.66 1.25
N MET A 105 -15.54 7.81 1.83
CA MET A 105 -16.73 8.58 1.45
C MET A 105 -16.47 9.50 0.24
N VAL A 106 -16.01 8.94 -0.88
CA VAL A 106 -16.07 9.63 -2.18
C VAL A 106 -17.06 8.89 -3.07
N ALA A 107 -18.29 9.39 -3.04
CA ALA A 107 -19.32 9.01 -3.99
C ALA A 107 -19.01 9.58 -5.39
N ALA A 108 -18.84 8.72 -6.39
CA ALA A 108 -19.12 8.95 -7.83
C ALA A 108 -18.65 7.71 -8.61
N SER A 109 -19.32 7.09 -9.57
CA SER A 109 -20.48 7.40 -10.40
C SER A 109 -20.98 6.07 -10.96
N ARG A 110 -22.28 5.79 -10.87
CA ARG A 110 -22.89 4.51 -11.26
C ARG A 110 -22.88 4.24 -12.78
N GLN A 111 -22.35 5.15 -13.60
CA GLN A 111 -22.40 5.07 -15.06
C GLN A 111 -21.21 4.34 -15.71
N TYR A 112 -20.16 3.96 -14.95
CA TYR A 112 -18.92 3.40 -15.51
C TYR A 112 -18.80 1.85 -15.44
N ILE A 113 -19.89 1.17 -15.08
CA ILE A 113 -19.88 -0.22 -14.54
C ILE A 113 -19.76 -1.32 -15.61
N ARG A 114 -19.85 -1.02 -16.92
CA ARG A 114 -19.95 -2.08 -17.95
C ARG A 114 -18.65 -2.54 -18.62
N ALA A 115 -17.54 -1.81 -18.50
CA ALA A 115 -16.29 -2.16 -19.22
C ALA A 115 -15.24 -2.93 -18.38
N TRP A 116 -15.37 -2.95 -17.05
CA TRP A 116 -14.29 -3.41 -16.14
C TRP A 116 -14.51 -4.79 -15.52
N LYS A 117 -15.63 -5.44 -15.81
CA LYS A 117 -16.23 -6.41 -14.88
C LYS A 117 -15.61 -7.81 -14.86
N VAL A 118 -14.59 -8.11 -15.68
CA VAL A 118 -14.11 -9.50 -15.81
C VAL A 118 -12.58 -9.67 -15.74
N GLU A 119 -11.75 -8.70 -16.15
CA GLU A 119 -10.30 -8.96 -16.29
C GLU A 119 -9.39 -8.54 -15.12
N THR A 120 -9.89 -7.72 -14.18
CA THR A 120 -9.10 -7.18 -13.06
C THR A 120 -9.36 -7.84 -11.71
N SER A 121 -10.41 -8.67 -11.59
CA SER A 121 -10.77 -9.32 -10.31
C SER A 121 -9.63 -10.17 -9.75
N LEU A 122 -8.96 -10.95 -10.60
CA LEU A 122 -7.85 -11.81 -10.19
C LEU A 122 -6.67 -11.01 -9.62
N VAL A 123 -6.35 -9.86 -10.21
CA VAL A 123 -5.25 -8.99 -9.76
C VAL A 123 -5.54 -8.43 -8.37
N HIS A 124 -6.79 -8.00 -8.12
CA HIS A 124 -7.22 -7.53 -6.80
C HIS A 124 -7.23 -8.65 -5.76
N THR A 125 -7.73 -9.84 -6.10
CA THR A 125 -7.76 -10.99 -5.19
C THR A 125 -6.35 -11.46 -4.82
N GLN A 126 -5.43 -11.52 -5.79
CA GLN A 126 -4.04 -11.89 -5.52
C GLN A 126 -3.34 -10.87 -4.62
N ALA A 127 -3.54 -9.57 -4.88
CA ALA A 127 -3.02 -8.52 -4.01
C ALA A 127 -3.60 -8.60 -2.59
N ALA A 128 -4.92 -8.77 -2.45
CA ALA A 128 -5.57 -8.89 -1.15
C ALA A 128 -5.06 -10.12 -0.37
N TRP A 129 -4.85 -11.26 -1.04
CA TRP A 129 -4.27 -12.46 -0.44
C TRP A 129 -2.88 -12.19 0.14
N TYR A 130 -1.99 -11.59 -0.66
CA TYR A 130 -0.65 -11.23 -0.19
C TYR A 130 -0.70 -10.24 0.97
N LEU A 131 -1.52 -9.19 0.86
CA LEU A 131 -1.63 -8.15 1.87
C LEU A 131 -2.16 -8.70 3.20
N ALA A 132 -3.06 -9.67 3.19
CA ALA A 132 -3.55 -10.32 4.41
C ALA A 132 -2.41 -10.95 5.22
N GLU A 133 -1.52 -11.68 4.54
CA GLU A 133 -0.36 -12.32 5.18
C GLU A 133 0.67 -11.27 5.65
N ALA A 134 0.98 -10.28 4.82
CA ALA A 134 1.92 -9.23 5.19
C ALA A 134 1.43 -8.39 6.38
N LEU A 135 0.14 -8.04 6.42
CA LEU A 135 -0.48 -7.36 7.56
C LEU A 135 -0.48 -8.23 8.81
N TRP A 136 -0.72 -9.53 8.67
CA TRP A 136 -0.66 -10.46 9.79
C TRP A 136 0.74 -10.49 10.43
N ARG A 137 1.78 -10.67 9.62
CA ARG A 137 3.18 -10.68 10.10
C ARG A 137 3.54 -9.35 10.76
N THR A 138 3.22 -8.24 10.10
CA THR A 138 3.57 -6.91 10.60
C THR A 138 2.82 -6.56 11.89
N SER A 139 1.55 -6.94 12.00
CA SER A 139 0.77 -6.75 13.24
C SER A 139 1.23 -7.67 14.37
N HIS A 140 1.74 -8.87 14.08
CA HIS A 140 2.35 -9.73 15.09
C HIS A 140 3.61 -9.10 15.69
N GLU A 141 4.45 -8.46 14.87
CA GLU A 141 5.63 -7.73 15.34
C GLU A 141 5.25 -6.47 16.14
N ALA A 142 4.26 -5.71 15.69
CA ALA A 142 3.84 -4.46 16.32
C ALA A 142 2.99 -4.66 17.58
N GLN A 143 2.16 -5.71 17.62
CA GLN A 143 1.21 -6.02 18.69
C GLN A 143 1.18 -7.53 18.96
N PRO A 144 2.23 -8.09 19.59
CA PRO A 144 2.33 -9.53 19.81
C PRO A 144 1.21 -10.09 20.70
N GLY A 145 0.70 -9.27 21.63
CA GLY A 145 -0.36 -9.66 22.57
C GLY A 145 -1.80 -9.52 22.05
N LEU A 146 -2.01 -9.07 20.81
CA LEU A 146 -3.35 -8.99 20.22
C LEU A 146 -3.89 -10.40 19.98
N ASP A 147 -5.16 -10.63 20.34
CA ASP A 147 -5.80 -11.92 20.13
C ASP A 147 -5.79 -12.30 18.63
N PRO A 148 -5.46 -13.55 18.26
CA PRO A 148 -5.41 -13.97 16.86
C PRO A 148 -6.72 -13.76 16.09
N ALA A 149 -7.88 -13.95 16.72
CA ALA A 149 -9.17 -13.75 16.06
C ALA A 149 -9.48 -12.26 15.88
N GLU A 150 -9.15 -11.42 16.88
CA GLU A 150 -9.26 -9.97 16.77
C GLU A 150 -8.35 -9.41 15.65
N ARG A 151 -7.10 -9.89 15.59
CA ARG A 151 -6.14 -9.54 14.53
C ARG A 151 -6.68 -9.91 13.15
N TRP A 152 -7.18 -11.14 13.00
CA TRP A 152 -7.76 -11.59 11.74
C TRP A 152 -8.98 -10.78 11.37
N GLN A 153 -9.88 -10.51 12.32
CA GLN A 153 -11.09 -9.72 12.07
C GLN A 153 -10.75 -8.31 11.59
N ALA A 154 -9.74 -7.66 12.18
CA ALA A 154 -9.28 -6.35 11.72
C ALA A 154 -8.75 -6.39 10.27
N ILE A 155 -7.89 -7.37 9.96
CA ILE A 155 -7.32 -7.55 8.61
C ILE A 155 -8.41 -7.89 7.58
N ALA A 156 -9.31 -8.80 7.91
CA ALA A 156 -10.42 -9.19 7.05
C ALA A 156 -11.37 -8.01 6.79
N SER A 157 -11.67 -7.21 7.82
CA SER A 157 -12.51 -6.01 7.67
C SER A 157 -11.84 -4.95 6.79
N LEU A 158 -10.53 -4.74 6.96
CA LEU A 158 -9.71 -3.84 6.14
C LEU A 158 -9.71 -4.25 4.65
N LEU A 159 -9.65 -5.56 4.37
CA LEU A 159 -9.58 -6.10 3.01
C LEU A 159 -10.94 -6.45 2.39
N ALA A 160 -12.04 -6.39 3.16
CA ALA A 160 -13.38 -6.76 2.68
C ALA A 160 -13.77 -6.08 1.35
N PRO A 161 -13.57 -4.75 1.16
CA PRO A 161 -13.96 -4.08 -0.08
C PRO A 161 -13.24 -4.61 -1.32
N ALA A 162 -12.02 -5.15 -1.19
CA ALA A 162 -11.28 -5.72 -2.32
C ALA A 162 -11.96 -6.99 -2.87
N ASN A 163 -12.62 -7.76 -1.99
CA ASN A 163 -13.28 -9.02 -2.32
C ASN A 163 -14.74 -8.84 -2.74
N GLU A 164 -15.34 -7.68 -2.47
CA GLU A 164 -16.74 -7.40 -2.80
C GLU A 164 -16.95 -7.16 -4.30
N PRO A 165 -17.81 -7.94 -4.99
CA PRO A 165 -18.06 -7.75 -6.43
C PRO A 165 -18.69 -6.41 -6.81
N GLN A 166 -19.34 -5.76 -5.83
CA GLN A 166 -20.06 -4.50 -6.00
C GLN A 166 -19.16 -3.26 -5.90
N VAL A 167 -17.97 -3.40 -5.30
CA VAL A 167 -17.01 -2.30 -5.20
C VAL A 167 -16.34 -2.10 -6.57
N PRO A 168 -16.34 -0.87 -7.13
CA PRO A 168 -15.64 -0.55 -8.37
C PRO A 168 -14.14 -0.85 -8.33
N ALA A 169 -13.59 -1.35 -9.44
CA ALA A 169 -12.17 -1.68 -9.55
C ALA A 169 -11.21 -0.50 -9.22
N PRO A 170 -11.49 0.76 -9.61
CA PRO A 170 -10.64 1.90 -9.20
C PRO A 170 -10.60 2.11 -7.68
N GLU A 171 -11.72 1.89 -6.99
CA GLU A 171 -11.79 2.00 -5.53
C GLU A 171 -10.99 0.87 -4.86
N LYS A 172 -11.10 -0.36 -5.39
CA LYS A 172 -10.25 -1.49 -4.95
C LYS A 172 -8.77 -1.20 -5.16
N ALA A 173 -8.40 -0.66 -6.32
CA ALA A 173 -7.02 -0.32 -6.62
C ALA A 173 -6.48 0.77 -5.70
N THR A 174 -7.31 1.77 -5.39
CA THR A 174 -6.96 2.82 -4.44
C THR A 174 -6.74 2.22 -3.04
N LEU A 175 -7.68 1.42 -2.53
CA LEU A 175 -7.55 0.74 -1.24
C LEU A 175 -6.29 -0.12 -1.15
N LEU A 176 -6.09 -1.04 -2.10
CA LEU A 176 -4.96 -1.97 -2.07
C LEU A 176 -3.64 -1.24 -2.25
N GLY A 177 -3.58 -0.25 -3.14
CA GLY A 177 -2.41 0.62 -3.31
C GLY A 177 -2.02 1.35 -2.03
N ARG A 178 -2.99 1.85 -1.27
CA ARG A 178 -2.74 2.49 0.04
C ARG A 178 -2.18 1.51 1.07
N ILE A 179 -2.74 0.32 1.15
CA ILE A 179 -2.26 -0.72 2.09
C ILE A 179 -0.81 -1.11 1.73
N PHE A 180 -0.48 -1.25 0.45
CA PHE A 180 0.91 -1.45 0.01
C PHE A 180 1.83 -0.31 0.46
N GLN A 181 1.44 0.95 0.26
CA GLN A 181 2.23 2.11 0.69
C GLN A 181 2.48 2.11 2.21
N ILE A 182 1.48 1.75 3.02
CA ILE A 182 1.55 1.69 4.48
C ILE A 182 2.51 0.58 4.94
N LEU A 183 2.39 -0.63 4.38
CA LEU A 183 3.31 -1.73 4.68
C LEU A 183 4.73 -1.36 4.31
N LEU A 184 4.91 -0.79 3.12
CA LEU A 184 6.21 -0.36 2.64
C LEU A 184 6.82 0.71 3.56
N LEU A 185 6.04 1.72 3.96
CA LEU A 185 6.46 2.72 4.93
C LEU A 185 6.91 2.07 6.25
N THR A 186 6.20 1.05 6.73
CA THR A 186 6.55 0.37 7.98
C THR A 186 7.93 -0.28 7.92
N HIS A 187 8.27 -0.94 6.81
CA HIS A 187 9.59 -1.56 6.65
C HIS A 187 10.66 -0.51 6.39
N LEU A 188 10.40 0.50 5.55
CA LEU A 188 11.32 1.62 5.28
C LEU A 188 11.65 2.43 6.54
N ALA A 189 10.69 2.60 7.45
CA ALA A 189 10.89 3.25 8.74
C ALA A 189 11.97 2.60 9.62
N ARG A 190 12.28 1.32 9.39
CA ARG A 190 13.34 0.58 10.11
C ARG A 190 14.71 0.72 9.43
N LEU A 191 14.72 1.16 8.18
CA LEU A 191 15.92 1.31 7.36
C LEU A 191 16.42 2.76 7.33
N LEU A 192 15.51 3.72 7.45
CA LEU A 192 15.83 5.14 7.55
C LEU A 192 16.41 5.46 8.94
N PRO A 193 17.49 6.26 9.01
CA PRO A 193 18.05 6.69 10.29
C PRO A 193 17.01 7.50 11.08
N ALA A 194 16.90 7.23 12.38
CA ALA A 194 16.19 8.14 13.29
C ALA A 194 16.97 9.46 13.32
N SER A 195 16.27 10.56 13.04
CA SER A 195 16.86 11.91 13.10
C SER A 195 16.94 12.40 14.55
#